data_AF-A0A7C2ZVF6-F1
#
_entry.id   AF-A0A7C2ZVF6-F1
#
_cell.length_a   1.000
_cell.length_b   1.000
_cell.length_c   1.000
_cell.angle_alpha   90.00
_cell.angle_beta   90.00
_cell.angle_gamma   90.00
#
_symmetry.space_group_name_H-M   'P 1'
#
loop_
_entity.id
_entity.type
_entity.pdbx_description
1 polymer ?
#
loop_
_entity_poly.entity_id
_entity_poly.type
_entity_poly.pdbx_seq_one_letter_code
_entity_poly.pdbx_strand_id
1 'polypeptide(L)'
;MSSLTVNVKVFRINLRKKLVKEEEEPVAKEVPINIYINNRHIVTLFASPSYPKELGVGWLLSQGIVKSIDEILEIKVKGNKVKVRCDSEVETRVKAVKTSKIIDTSCGLTNKNFHSLMDRISKPTVKSEYKVEAKEILRFIITLNRMSKIFRATGGTHSAAIFEDGELVAFAEDVGRHNAVDKVIGIAALRKINFS
;
A
#
# COMPACT_ATOMS: atom_id res chain seq x y z
N MET A 1 18.33 0.73 6.70
CA MET A 1 17.27 1.37 7.51
C MET A 1 17.19 2.88 7.33
N SER A 2 18.32 3.57 7.08
CA SER A 2 18.40 5.04 6.98
C SER A 2 17.59 5.70 5.85
N SER A 3 17.01 4.95 4.90
CA SER A 3 16.24 5.52 3.80
C SER A 3 14.73 5.68 4.07
N LEU A 4 14.20 5.03 5.11
CA LEU A 4 12.76 4.98 5.42
C LEU A 4 12.37 5.76 6.69
N THR A 5 13.35 6.24 7.43
CA THR A 5 13.16 7.10 8.59
C THR A 5 14.00 8.37 8.44
N VAL A 6 13.62 9.42 9.16
CA VAL A 6 14.42 10.64 9.30
C VAL A 6 14.49 10.98 10.79
N ASN A 7 15.65 11.40 11.27
CA ASN A 7 15.77 11.88 12.65
C ASN A 7 15.30 13.32 12.70
N VAL A 8 14.43 13.62 13.66
CA VAL A 8 13.93 14.98 13.90
C VAL A 8 14.16 15.34 15.36
N LYS A 9 14.49 16.61 15.60
CA LYS A 9 14.56 17.15 16.96
C LYS A 9 13.14 17.29 17.52
N VAL A 10 12.92 16.73 18.69
CA VAL A 10 11.63 16.75 19.39
C VAL A 10 11.80 17.17 20.84
N PHE A 11 10.73 17.68 21.43
CA PHE A 11 10.60 17.82 22.88
C PHE A 11 9.82 16.64 23.44
N ARG A 12 10.50 15.71 24.12
CA ARG A 12 9.84 14.62 24.84
C ARG A 12 9.33 15.13 26.17
N ILE A 13 8.01 15.09 26.35
CA ILE A 13 7.32 15.50 27.58
C ILE A 13 6.95 14.27 28.39
N ASN A 14 7.55 14.12 29.58
CA ASN A 14 7.15 13.10 30.54
C ASN A 14 6.24 13.71 31.61
N LEU A 15 4.93 13.49 31.46
CA LEU A 15 3.90 14.06 32.35
C LEU A 15 4.04 13.57 33.81
N ARG A 16 4.47 12.32 34.04
CA ARG A 16 4.61 11.77 35.40
C ARG A 16 5.79 12.38 36.15
N LYS A 17 6.91 12.60 35.45
CA LYS A 17 8.13 13.19 36.02
C LYS A 17 8.16 14.72 35.92
N LYS A 18 7.15 15.34 35.30
CA LYS A 18 7.10 16.78 34.97
C LYS A 18 8.39 17.27 34.28
N LEU A 19 8.94 16.44 33.39
CA LEU A 19 10.22 16.69 32.72
C LEU A 19 9.98 16.93 31.22
N VAL A 20 10.67 17.93 30.67
CA VAL A 20 10.79 18.16 29.23
C VAL A 20 12.26 18.00 28.85
N LYS A 21 12.53 17.21 27.81
CA LYS A 21 13.88 16.98 27.29
C LYS A 21 13.88 17.14 25.78
N GLU A 22 14.86 17.85 25.25
CA GLU A 22 15.15 17.87 23.81
C GLU A 22 15.98 16.63 23.44
N GLU A 23 15.58 15.92 22.40
CA GLU A 23 16.31 14.79 21.84
C GLU A 23 15.99 14.57 20.37
N GLU A 24 16.76 13.71 19.70
CA GLU A 24 16.46 13.27 18.34
C GLU A 24 15.68 11.96 18.37
N GLU A 25 14.57 11.92 17.64
CA GLU A 25 13.75 10.72 17.49
C GLU A 25 13.62 10.35 16.00
N PRO A 26 13.71 9.06 15.65
CA PRO A 26 13.44 8.61 14.30
C PRO A 26 11.94 8.66 14.03
N VAL A 27 11.55 9.36 12.96
CA VAL A 27 10.17 9.36 12.46
C VAL A 27 10.09 8.69 11.09
N ALA A 28 8.96 8.05 10.80
CA ALA A 28 8.71 7.42 9.52
C ALA A 28 8.71 8.48 8.41
N LYS A 29 9.38 8.19 7.30
CA LYS A 29 9.43 9.09 6.14
C LYS A 29 8.20 8.88 5.27
N GLU A 30 7.55 9.98 4.91
CA GLU A 30 6.42 10.05 3.98
C GLU A 30 6.82 10.91 2.78
N VAL A 31 6.48 10.47 1.57
CA VAL A 31 6.73 11.20 0.32
C VAL A 31 5.55 11.08 -0.63
N PRO A 32 5.33 12.05 -1.54
CA PRO A 32 4.31 11.94 -2.56
C PRO A 32 4.78 11.01 -3.68
N ILE A 33 4.07 9.89 -3.92
CA ILE A 33 4.25 8.96 -5.03
C ILE A 33 3.19 9.23 -6.11
N ASN A 34 3.63 9.56 -7.32
CA ASN A 34 2.76 9.92 -8.43
C ASN A 34 2.59 8.73 -9.37
N ILE A 35 1.37 8.28 -9.58
CA ILE A 35 1.02 7.19 -10.49
C ILE A 35 0.51 7.78 -11.81
N TYR A 36 1.13 7.33 -12.90
CA TYR A 36 0.75 7.67 -14.27
C TYR A 36 0.32 6.39 -15.00
N ILE A 37 -0.77 6.46 -15.75
CA ILE A 37 -1.22 5.39 -16.63
C ILE A 37 -1.27 5.94 -18.05
N ASN A 38 -0.62 5.26 -19.00
CA ASN A 38 -0.55 5.70 -20.41
C ASN A 38 -0.18 7.18 -20.57
N ASN A 39 0.85 7.62 -19.83
CA ASN A 39 1.36 9.00 -19.75
C ASN A 39 0.43 10.04 -19.12
N ARG A 40 -0.75 9.66 -18.61
CA ARG A 40 -1.66 10.55 -17.88
C ARG A 40 -1.43 10.41 -16.37
N HIS A 41 -1.33 11.52 -15.65
CA HIS A 41 -1.30 11.51 -14.18
C HIS A 41 -2.68 11.14 -13.63
N ILE A 42 -2.73 10.11 -12.79
CA ILE A 42 -3.99 9.56 -12.27
C ILE A 42 -4.14 9.88 -10.78
N VAL A 43 -3.09 9.69 -10.00
CA VAL A 43 -3.16 9.91 -8.55
C VAL A 43 -1.79 10.26 -7.98
N THR A 44 -1.80 11.01 -6.87
CA THR A 44 -0.65 11.17 -5.97
C THR A 44 -1.01 10.57 -4.62
N LEU A 45 -0.25 9.56 -4.20
CA LEU A 45 -0.38 8.89 -2.90
C LEU A 45 0.74 9.37 -1.99
N PHE A 46 0.42 9.89 -0.80
CA PHE A 46 1.44 10.06 0.22
C PHE A 46 1.73 8.69 0.85
N ALA A 47 2.99 8.26 0.78
CA ALA A 47 3.39 6.90 1.13
C ALA A 47 4.83 6.86 1.63
N SER A 48 5.20 5.79 2.34
CA SER A 48 6.60 5.51 2.63
C SER A 48 7.35 5.23 1.33
N PRO A 49 8.61 5.72 1.17
CA PRO A 49 9.39 5.59 -0.06
C PRO A 49 9.97 4.17 -0.30
N SER A 50 9.23 3.15 0.10
CA SER A 50 9.51 1.73 -0.15
C SER A 50 8.50 1.18 -1.15
N TYR A 51 8.95 0.26 -2.01
CA TYR A 51 8.08 -0.47 -2.95
C TYR A 51 7.13 0.41 -3.81
N PRO A 52 7.62 1.50 -4.45
CA PRO A 52 6.76 2.36 -5.26
C PRO A 52 6.17 1.63 -6.48
N LYS A 53 6.91 0.68 -7.07
CA LYS A 53 6.44 -0.14 -8.19
C LYS A 53 5.22 -0.96 -7.77
N GLU A 54 5.35 -1.66 -6.65
CA GLU A 54 4.34 -2.55 -6.08
C GLU A 54 3.14 -1.75 -5.60
N LEU A 55 3.34 -0.60 -4.95
CA LEU A 55 2.27 0.32 -4.59
C LEU A 55 1.44 0.72 -5.82
N GLY A 56 2.11 1.04 -6.94
CA GLY A 56 1.42 1.35 -8.20
C GLY A 56 0.57 0.20 -8.69
N VAL A 57 1.13 -1.01 -8.79
CA VAL A 57 0.40 -2.20 -9.24
C VAL A 57 -0.79 -2.53 -8.34
N GLY A 58 -0.56 -2.57 -7.03
CA GLY A 58 -1.59 -2.87 -6.06
C GLY A 58 -2.72 -1.85 -6.08
N TRP A 59 -2.39 -0.56 -6.16
CA TRP A 59 -3.41 0.48 -6.25
C TRP A 59 -4.28 0.33 -7.52
N LEU A 60 -3.69 0.02 -8.68
CA LEU A 60 -4.46 -0.22 -9.91
C LEU A 60 -5.42 -1.41 -9.77
N LEU A 61 -4.98 -2.50 -9.12
CA LEU A 61 -5.80 -3.69 -8.86
C LEU A 61 -6.91 -3.41 -7.83
N SER A 62 -6.55 -2.82 -6.69
CA SER A 62 -7.49 -2.47 -5.61
C SER A 62 -8.55 -1.47 -6.04
N GLN A 63 -8.24 -0.58 -6.98
CA GLN A 63 -9.21 0.33 -7.58
C GLN A 63 -10.02 -0.32 -8.72
N GLY A 64 -9.73 -1.55 -9.14
CA GLY A 64 -10.39 -2.19 -10.28
C GLY A 64 -10.13 -1.50 -11.62
N ILE A 65 -9.03 -0.74 -11.72
CA ILE A 65 -8.58 -0.12 -12.98
C ILE A 65 -8.04 -1.21 -13.90
N VAL A 66 -7.25 -2.13 -13.34
CA VAL A 66 -6.87 -3.39 -13.97
C VAL A 66 -7.50 -4.54 -13.21
N LYS A 67 -7.89 -5.59 -13.93
CA LYS A 67 -8.49 -6.81 -13.39
C LYS A 67 -7.43 -7.88 -13.10
N SER A 68 -6.33 -7.87 -13.85
CA SER A 68 -5.19 -8.77 -13.65
C SER A 68 -3.89 -8.04 -13.95
N ILE A 69 -2.78 -8.65 -13.53
CA ILE A 69 -1.44 -8.16 -13.84
C ILE A 69 -1.13 -8.20 -15.34
N ASP A 70 -1.81 -9.07 -16.10
CA ASP A 70 -1.57 -9.27 -17.54
C ASP A 70 -2.04 -8.09 -18.40
N GLU A 71 -2.94 -7.24 -17.87
CA GLU A 71 -3.33 -5.98 -18.52
C GLU A 71 -2.26 -4.88 -18.40
N ILE A 72 -1.19 -5.12 -17.62
CA ILE A 72 -0.03 -4.22 -17.48
C ILE A 72 1.09 -4.65 -18.42
N LEU A 73 1.37 -3.81 -19.41
CA LEU A 73 2.39 -4.05 -20.44
C LEU A 73 3.79 -3.62 -20.01
N GLU A 74 3.89 -2.57 -19.18
CA GLU A 74 5.18 -2.05 -18.73
C GLU A 74 5.03 -1.23 -17.44
N ILE A 75 6.04 -1.29 -16.56
CA ILE A 75 6.12 -0.43 -15.37
C ILE A 75 7.51 0.20 -15.30
N LYS A 76 7.58 1.53 -15.20
CA LYS A 76 8.82 2.29 -15.03
C LYS A 76 8.74 3.14 -13.76
N VAL A 77 9.76 3.08 -12.92
CA VAL A 77 9.90 3.93 -11.73
C VAL A 77 11.05 4.90 -11.93
N LYS A 78 10.80 6.20 -11.72
CA LYS A 78 11.84 7.24 -11.71
C LYS A 78 11.58 8.20 -10.55
N GLY A 79 12.40 8.10 -9.50
CA GLY A 79 12.16 8.81 -8.24
C GLY A 79 10.78 8.43 -7.69
N ASN A 80 9.97 9.43 -7.35
CA ASN A 80 8.61 9.23 -6.85
C ASN A 80 7.54 9.16 -7.96
N LYS A 81 7.91 8.77 -9.18
CA LYS A 81 6.97 8.62 -10.30
C LYS A 81 6.92 7.15 -10.72
N VAL A 82 5.73 6.58 -10.70
CA VAL A 82 5.41 5.25 -11.19
C VAL A 82 4.63 5.41 -12.48
N LYS A 83 5.20 5.00 -13.60
CA LYS A 83 4.57 5.03 -14.91
C LYS A 83 4.18 3.62 -15.31
N VAL A 84 2.89 3.40 -15.50
CA VAL A 84 2.31 2.14 -15.93
C VAL A 84 1.79 2.31 -17.36
N ARG A 85 2.16 1.39 -18.23
CA ARG A 85 1.58 1.28 -19.57
C ARG A 85 0.65 0.07 -19.58
N CYS A 86 -0.58 0.28 -19.98
CA CYS A 86 -1.61 -0.75 -20.04
C CYS A 86 -2.12 -0.91 -21.48
N ASP A 87 -2.89 -1.96 -21.73
CA ASP A 87 -3.59 -2.14 -23.00
C ASP A 87 -4.71 -1.09 -23.25
N SER A 88 -5.36 -1.17 -24.40
CA SER A 88 -6.42 -0.24 -24.82
C SER A 88 -7.73 -0.39 -24.05
N GLU A 89 -8.00 -1.56 -23.45
CA GLU A 89 -9.23 -1.75 -22.67
C GLU A 89 -9.15 -1.00 -21.34
N VAL A 90 -7.98 -0.99 -20.71
CA VAL A 90 -7.72 -0.21 -19.49
C VAL A 90 -7.94 1.28 -19.73
N GLU A 91 -7.55 1.80 -20.90
CA GLU A 91 -7.71 3.22 -21.26
C GLU A 91 -9.17 3.69 -21.15
N THR A 92 -10.12 2.84 -21.54
CA THR A 92 -11.56 3.15 -21.44
C THR A 92 -12.00 3.25 -19.98
N ARG A 93 -11.51 2.35 -19.11
CA ARG A 93 -11.79 2.39 -17.66
C ARG A 93 -11.16 3.61 -17.00
N VAL A 94 -9.91 3.93 -17.36
CA VAL A 94 -9.19 5.11 -16.87
C VAL A 94 -9.91 6.41 -17.24
N LYS A 95 -10.49 6.51 -18.45
CA LYS A 95 -11.31 7.67 -18.85
C LYS A 95 -12.58 7.82 -18.02
N ALA A 96 -13.18 6.71 -17.58
CA ALA A 96 -14.34 6.72 -16.69
C ALA A 96 -13.98 7.17 -15.27
N VAL A 97 -12.73 6.95 -14.83
CA VAL A 97 -12.17 7.53 -13.60
C VAL A 97 -11.92 9.03 -13.83
N LYS A 98 -12.97 9.84 -13.66
CA LYS A 98 -12.85 11.31 -13.75
C LYS A 98 -11.89 11.83 -12.66
N THR A 99 -11.00 12.73 -13.08
CA THR A 99 -10.03 13.56 -12.32
C THR A 99 -8.84 12.88 -11.65
N SER A 100 -7.67 13.54 -11.80
CA SER A 100 -6.48 13.27 -10.98
C SER A 100 -6.78 13.62 -9.52
N LYS A 101 -6.40 12.73 -8.59
CA LYS A 101 -6.69 12.88 -7.16
C LYS A 101 -5.40 12.90 -6.34
N ILE A 102 -5.42 13.64 -5.23
CA ILE A 102 -4.43 13.52 -4.17
C ILE A 102 -5.09 12.73 -3.05
N ILE A 103 -4.46 11.65 -2.62
CA ILE A 103 -4.92 10.82 -1.50
C ILE A 103 -3.85 10.92 -0.41
N ASP A 104 -4.24 11.49 0.72
CA ASP A 104 -3.43 11.59 1.92
C ASP A 104 -3.48 10.29 2.73
N THR A 105 -2.55 10.15 3.70
CA THR A 105 -2.49 9.00 4.61
C THR A 105 -3.58 9.05 5.69
N SER A 106 -4.17 10.22 5.91
CA SER A 106 -5.30 10.40 6.81
C SER A 106 -6.53 9.71 6.22
N CYS A 107 -7.14 8.82 6.99
CA CYS A 107 -8.24 8.00 6.49
C CYS A 107 -9.52 8.82 6.39
N GLY A 108 -9.81 9.37 5.20
CA GLY A 108 -10.98 10.25 5.04
C GLY A 108 -11.62 10.37 3.67
N LEU A 109 -11.04 9.84 2.58
CA LEU A 109 -11.69 9.91 1.27
C LEU A 109 -12.71 8.77 1.09
N THR A 110 -13.83 8.87 1.80
CA THR A 110 -15.09 8.17 1.51
C THR A 110 -15.77 8.75 0.27
N ASN A 111 -15.08 8.82 -0.86
CA ASN A 111 -15.74 9.15 -2.11
C ASN A 111 -16.08 7.86 -2.84
N LYS A 112 -17.39 7.63 -2.99
CA LYS A 112 -18.01 6.54 -3.76
C LYS A 112 -17.47 6.58 -5.19
N ASN A 113 -16.34 5.91 -5.44
CA ASN A 113 -15.77 5.79 -6.76
C ASN A 113 -16.70 4.93 -7.63
N PHE A 114 -16.68 5.17 -8.95
CA PHE A 114 -17.40 4.36 -9.94
C PHE A 114 -17.19 2.85 -9.73
N HIS A 115 -15.98 2.43 -9.35
CA HIS A 115 -15.67 1.04 -9.03
C HIS A 115 -16.40 0.51 -7.79
N SER A 116 -16.50 1.29 -6.72
CA SER A 116 -17.33 0.92 -5.55
C SER A 116 -18.82 0.79 -5.86
N LEU A 117 -19.30 1.53 -6.87
CA LEU A 117 -20.65 1.39 -7.42
C LEU A 117 -20.77 0.12 -8.27
N MET A 118 -19.79 -0.16 -9.13
CA MET A 118 -19.76 -1.37 -9.95
C MET A 118 -19.65 -2.64 -9.08
N ASP A 119 -18.83 -2.66 -8.04
CA ASP A 119 -18.73 -3.79 -7.10
C ASP A 119 -20.05 -4.01 -6.34
N ARG A 120 -20.79 -2.94 -6.02
CA ARG A 120 -22.13 -3.05 -5.43
C ARG A 120 -23.17 -3.61 -6.40
N ILE A 121 -22.98 -3.40 -7.69
CA ILE A 121 -23.86 -3.90 -8.76
C ILE A 121 -23.52 -5.37 -9.07
N SER A 122 -22.24 -5.69 -9.28
CA SER A 122 -21.78 -7.03 -9.67
C SER A 122 -21.71 -8.01 -8.49
N LYS A 123 -21.57 -7.52 -7.25
CA LYS A 123 -21.48 -8.31 -5.99
C LYS A 123 -20.64 -9.59 -6.16
N PRO A 124 -19.38 -9.47 -6.59
CA PRO A 124 -18.56 -10.65 -6.81
C PRO A 124 -18.36 -11.36 -5.48
N THR A 125 -18.74 -12.64 -5.43
CA THR A 125 -18.52 -13.51 -4.26
C THR A 125 -17.14 -14.13 -4.35
N VAL A 126 -16.38 -14.11 -3.25
CA VAL A 126 -15.13 -14.87 -3.14
C VAL A 126 -15.47 -16.36 -3.22
N LYS A 127 -14.87 -17.08 -4.18
CA LYS A 127 -15.07 -18.52 -4.40
C LYS A 127 -13.94 -19.38 -3.84
N SER A 128 -12.94 -18.76 -3.22
CA SER A 128 -11.78 -19.44 -2.64
C SER A 128 -12.20 -20.40 -1.52
N GLU A 129 -11.67 -21.61 -1.54
CA GLU A 129 -11.83 -22.60 -0.47
C GLU A 129 -10.69 -22.54 0.56
N TYR A 130 -9.85 -21.49 0.51
CA TYR A 130 -8.72 -21.33 1.39
C TYR A 130 -9.13 -21.36 2.86
N LYS A 131 -8.48 -22.25 3.62
CA LYS A 131 -8.68 -22.41 5.06
C LYS A 131 -7.34 -22.23 5.75
N VAL A 132 -7.37 -21.59 6.91
CA VAL A 132 -6.21 -21.39 7.76
C VAL A 132 -6.56 -21.87 9.16
N GLU A 133 -5.65 -22.61 9.80
CA GLU A 133 -5.87 -23.02 11.18
C GLU A 133 -5.63 -21.84 12.14
N ALA A 134 -6.39 -21.77 13.24
CA ALA A 134 -6.24 -20.71 14.23
C ALA A 134 -4.80 -20.60 14.79
N LYS A 135 -4.09 -21.74 14.94
CA LYS A 135 -2.69 -21.77 15.38
C LYS A 135 -1.74 -21.07 14.40
N GLU A 136 -2.04 -21.14 13.11
CA GLU A 136 -1.26 -20.48 12.06
C GLU A 136 -1.48 -18.98 12.06
N ILE A 137 -2.71 -18.51 12.31
CA ILE A 137 -3.01 -17.07 12.46
C ILE A 137 -2.11 -16.46 13.55
N LEU A 138 -1.95 -17.14 14.69
CA LEU A 138 -1.07 -16.68 15.77
C LEU A 138 0.40 -16.61 15.30
N ARG A 139 0.87 -17.62 14.56
CA ARG A 139 2.21 -17.63 13.94
C ARG A 139 2.39 -16.45 12.98
N PHE A 140 1.38 -16.17 12.15
CA PHE A 140 1.41 -15.07 11.17
C PHE A 140 1.51 -13.71 11.86
N ILE A 141 0.75 -13.49 12.94
CA ILE A 141 0.80 -12.26 13.73
C ILE A 141 2.18 -12.07 14.37
N ILE A 142 2.79 -13.13 14.91
CA ILE A 142 4.15 -13.07 15.45
C ILE A 142 5.15 -12.69 14.35
N THR A 143 5.06 -13.32 13.18
CA THR A 143 5.92 -13.01 12.02
C THR A 143 5.74 -11.58 11.54
N LEU A 144 4.49 -11.11 11.39
CA LEU A 144 4.17 -9.73 11.02
C LEU A 144 4.84 -8.75 12.00
N ASN A 145 4.58 -8.91 13.30
CA ASN A 145 5.16 -8.05 14.34
C ASN A 145 6.68 -8.07 14.34
N ARG A 146 7.32 -9.22 14.08
CA ARG A 146 8.79 -9.33 13.98
C ARG A 146 9.33 -8.59 12.77
N MET A 147 8.58 -8.54 11.68
CA MET A 147 8.99 -7.87 10.44
C MET A 147 8.72 -6.37 10.40
N SER A 148 7.78 -5.87 11.21
CA SER A 148 7.43 -4.45 11.37
C SER A 148 8.53 -3.60 12.01
N LYS A 149 9.69 -3.51 11.37
CA LYS A 149 10.89 -2.88 11.91
C LYS A 149 10.73 -1.35 11.98
N ILE A 150 10.09 -0.74 10.99
CA ILE A 150 9.88 0.71 10.97
C ILE A 150 8.82 1.10 12.01
N PHE A 151 7.76 0.31 12.14
CA PHE A 151 6.76 0.50 13.19
C PHE A 151 7.39 0.40 14.58
N ARG A 152 8.22 -0.63 14.85
CA ARG A 152 8.91 -0.75 16.14
C ARG A 152 9.86 0.40 16.43
N ALA A 153 10.47 0.98 15.39
CA ALA A 153 11.39 2.09 15.55
C ALA A 153 10.67 3.44 15.75
N THR A 154 9.51 3.64 15.14
CA THR A 154 8.90 4.98 15.00
C THR A 154 7.47 5.09 15.52
N GLY A 155 6.77 3.97 15.69
CA GLY A 155 5.33 3.90 15.95
C GLY A 155 4.44 4.44 14.81
N GLY A 156 5.03 4.91 13.71
CA GLY A 156 4.36 5.74 12.70
C GLY A 156 4.00 5.04 11.39
N THR A 157 3.95 3.71 11.37
CA THR A 157 3.60 2.93 10.16
C THR A 157 2.59 1.83 10.46
N HIS A 158 1.89 1.40 9.41
CA HIS A 158 1.13 0.17 9.37
C HIS A 158 1.93 -0.91 8.66
N SER A 159 1.60 -2.18 8.94
CA SER A 159 2.18 -3.33 8.28
C SER A 159 1.08 -4.20 7.68
N ALA A 160 1.34 -4.74 6.50
CA ALA A 160 0.50 -5.75 5.86
C ALA A 160 1.36 -6.94 5.44
N ALA A 161 0.73 -8.11 5.38
CA ALA A 161 1.36 -9.34 4.92
C ALA A 161 0.37 -10.23 4.19
N ILE A 162 0.86 -11.01 3.22
CA ILE A 162 0.14 -12.12 2.60
C ILE A 162 0.89 -13.40 2.95
N PHE A 163 0.14 -14.41 3.36
CA PHE A 163 0.62 -15.77 3.59
C PHE A 163 -0.08 -16.71 2.63
N GLU A 164 0.66 -17.67 2.09
CA GLU A 164 0.19 -18.75 1.21
C GLU A 164 0.79 -20.05 1.73
N ASP A 165 -0.03 -21.08 1.93
CA ASP A 165 0.39 -22.38 2.49
C ASP A 165 1.23 -22.27 3.78
N GLY A 166 0.88 -21.30 4.62
CA GLY A 166 1.58 -21.07 5.89
C GLY A 166 2.86 -20.21 5.80
N GLU A 167 3.32 -19.91 4.59
CA GLU A 167 4.57 -19.18 4.32
C GLU A 167 4.31 -17.71 4.00
N LEU A 168 5.23 -16.85 4.44
CA LEU A 168 5.12 -15.41 4.17
C LEU A 168 5.57 -15.12 2.74
N VAL A 169 4.65 -14.65 1.91
CA VAL A 169 4.93 -14.40 0.50
C VAL A 169 5.00 -12.92 0.13
N ALA A 170 4.39 -12.04 0.91
CA ALA A 170 4.51 -10.59 0.76
C ALA A 170 4.46 -9.90 2.12
N PHE A 171 5.27 -8.85 2.30
CA PHE A 171 5.26 -7.99 3.48
C PHE A 171 5.61 -6.56 3.08
N ALA A 172 4.90 -5.59 3.63
CA ALA A 172 5.22 -4.17 3.44
C ALA A 172 4.84 -3.33 4.65
N GLU A 173 5.61 -2.27 4.88
CA GLU A 173 5.28 -1.19 5.81
C GLU A 173 5.00 0.09 5.03
N ASP A 174 4.02 0.87 5.51
CA ASP A 174 3.72 2.20 5.00
C ASP A 174 3.09 3.08 6.08
N VAL A 175 3.30 4.40 6.01
CA VAL A 175 2.58 5.36 6.88
C VAL A 175 1.07 5.25 6.70
N GLY A 176 0.58 4.99 5.48
CA GLY A 176 -0.83 4.75 5.18
C GLY A 176 -1.21 3.27 5.19
N ARG A 177 -2.24 2.88 5.95
CA ARG A 177 -2.70 1.48 6.00
C ARG A 177 -3.13 0.91 4.64
N HIS A 178 -3.78 1.72 3.79
CA HIS A 178 -4.23 1.29 2.47
C HIS A 178 -3.02 1.05 1.55
N ASN A 179 -2.01 1.92 1.61
CA ASN A 179 -0.76 1.74 0.87
C ASN A 179 -0.01 0.47 1.31
N ALA A 180 -0.02 0.14 2.61
CA ALA A 180 0.60 -1.11 3.08
C ALA A 180 -0.08 -2.33 2.44
N VAL A 181 -1.42 -2.33 2.37
CA VAL A 181 -2.21 -3.37 1.69
C VAL A 181 -1.93 -3.39 0.18
N ASP A 182 -1.99 -2.24 -0.49
CA ASP A 182 -1.72 -2.13 -1.92
C ASP A 182 -0.30 -2.62 -2.24
N LYS A 183 0.71 -2.29 -1.42
CA LYS A 183 2.06 -2.82 -1.62
C LYS A 183 2.11 -4.34 -1.57
N VAL A 184 1.46 -4.99 -0.60
CA VAL A 184 1.49 -6.47 -0.54
C VAL A 184 0.70 -7.12 -1.68
N ILE A 185 -0.42 -6.53 -2.10
CA ILE A 185 -1.16 -6.96 -3.31
C ILE A 185 -0.26 -6.84 -4.54
N GLY A 186 0.45 -5.71 -4.69
CA GLY A 186 1.38 -5.48 -5.79
C GLY A 186 2.57 -6.45 -5.78
N ILE A 187 3.15 -6.73 -4.60
CA ILE A 187 4.22 -7.73 -4.44
C ILE A 187 3.73 -9.10 -4.91
N ALA A 188 2.57 -9.54 -4.42
CA ALA A 188 2.01 -10.85 -4.75
C ALA A 188 1.65 -10.94 -6.24
N ALA A 189 1.01 -9.92 -6.80
CA ALA A 189 0.63 -9.87 -8.22
C ALA A 189 1.86 -9.94 -9.14
N LEU A 190 2.91 -9.18 -8.85
CA LEU A 190 4.15 -9.19 -9.64
C LEU A 190 4.90 -10.51 -9.54
N ARG A 191 4.72 -11.26 -8.44
CA ARG A 191 5.24 -12.61 -8.24
C ARG A 191 4.33 -13.70 -8.81
N LYS A 192 3.19 -13.33 -9.40
CA LYS A 192 2.15 -14.25 -9.91
C LYS A 192 1.64 -15.23 -8.85
N ILE A 193 1.56 -14.76 -7.61
CA ILE A 193 0.96 -15.51 -6.50
C ILE A 193 -0.54 -15.51 -6.69
N ASN A 194 -1.17 -16.67 -6.46
CA ASN A 194 -2.61 -16.77 -6.53
C ASN A 194 -3.22 -16.39 -5.18
N PHE A 195 -3.85 -15.22 -5.11
CA PHE A 195 -4.60 -14.77 -3.94
C PHE A 195 -6.08 -14.51 -4.27
N SER A 196 -6.62 -15.29 -5.22
CA SER A 196 -8.03 -15.26 -5.64
C SER A 196 -8.92 -16.27 -4.90
#